data_AF-A0A2N2E8A8-F1
#
_entry.id   AF-A0A2N2E8A8-F1
#
_cell.length_a   1.000
_cell.length_b   1.000
_cell.length_c   1.000
_cell.angle_alpha   90.00
_cell.angle_beta   90.00
_cell.angle_gamma   90.00
#
_symmetry.space_group_name_H-M   'P 1'
#
loop_
_entity.id
_entity.type
_entity.pdbx_description
1 polymer ?
#
loop_
_entity_poly.entity_id
_entity_poly.type
_entity_poly.pdbx_seq_one_letter_code
_entity_poly.pdbx_strand_id
1 'polypeptide(L)'
;MPWCPNCKTEYREGFDICSDCAVELVDNLNIEEGQFDIYEDDKWCLLLQTQNEREADIVESFIKSSEIPVLRKEKGAGGYLRIYMGMNALGSEIYVPESRLVEASEIINLKTDEPEQKAEPKKSEVHPYVQKRKKRVWILFVIIPIIISLVAWLLEYTMG
;
A
#
# COMPACT_ATOMS: atom_id res chain seq x y z
N MET A 1 -29.87 -21.61 10.27
CA MET A 1 -28.83 -20.99 11.13
C MET A 1 -29.00 -19.48 11.07
N PRO A 2 -29.56 -18.85 12.12
CA PRO A 2 -29.80 -17.41 12.16
C PRO A 2 -28.51 -16.61 12.46
N TRP A 3 -28.46 -15.36 12.00
CA TRP A 3 -27.33 -14.45 12.06
C TRP A 3 -27.73 -13.09 12.65
N CYS A 4 -26.83 -12.45 13.39
CA CYS A 4 -27.07 -11.07 13.83
C CYS A 4 -26.76 -10.08 12.69
N PRO A 5 -27.70 -9.21 12.26
CA PRO A 5 -27.47 -8.26 11.18
C PRO A 5 -26.40 -7.20 11.50
N ASN A 6 -26.14 -6.94 12.78
CA ASN A 6 -25.21 -5.90 13.21
C ASN A 6 -23.77 -6.44 13.39
N CYS A 7 -23.59 -7.46 14.24
CA CYS A 7 -22.27 -8.01 14.54
C CYS A 7 -21.86 -9.21 13.67
N LYS A 8 -22.76 -9.71 12.81
CA LYS A 8 -22.54 -10.84 11.89
C LYS A 8 -22.16 -12.16 12.58
N THR A 9 -22.49 -12.30 13.86
CA THR A 9 -22.29 -13.56 14.62
C THR A 9 -23.34 -14.60 14.23
N GLU A 10 -22.89 -15.84 14.05
CA GLU A 10 -23.74 -17.00 13.75
C GLU A 10 -24.34 -17.60 15.02
N TYR A 11 -25.63 -17.96 14.96
CA TYR A 11 -26.35 -18.59 16.05
C TYR A 11 -26.92 -19.95 15.63
N ARG A 12 -27.16 -20.79 16.62
CA ARG A 12 -27.92 -22.03 16.43
C ARG A 12 -29.41 -21.72 16.33
N GLU A 13 -30.16 -22.66 15.75
CA GLU A 13 -31.62 -22.56 15.69
C GLU A 13 -32.24 -22.61 17.10
N GLY A 14 -33.33 -21.86 17.28
CA GLY A 14 -34.00 -21.69 18.57
C GLY A 14 -33.60 -20.41 19.33
N PHE A 15 -32.68 -19.62 18.80
CA PHE A 15 -32.40 -18.26 19.27
C PHE A 15 -32.97 -17.25 18.27
N ASP A 16 -33.66 -16.23 18.78
CA ASP A 16 -34.34 -15.18 18.04
C ASP A 16 -33.70 -13.79 18.28
N ILE A 17 -32.98 -13.61 19.39
CA ILE A 17 -32.36 -12.34 19.78
C ILE A 17 -30.84 -12.51 20.02
N CYS A 18 -30.04 -11.58 19.48
CA CYS A 18 -28.59 -11.53 19.70
C CYS A 18 -28.25 -11.15 21.16
N SER A 19 -27.34 -11.88 21.80
CA SER A 19 -26.95 -11.61 23.20
C SER A 19 -26.18 -10.30 23.37
N ASP A 20 -25.41 -9.89 22.36
CA ASP A 20 -24.52 -8.72 22.45
C ASP A 20 -25.17 -7.46 21.91
N CYS A 21 -25.93 -7.58 20.82
CA CYS A 21 -26.55 -6.44 20.14
C CYS A 21 -28.01 -6.21 20.55
N ALA A 22 -28.66 -7.20 21.18
CA ALA A 22 -30.08 -7.15 21.54
C ALA A 22 -31.02 -6.82 20.36
N VAL A 23 -30.68 -7.32 19.16
CA VAL A 23 -31.49 -7.21 17.94
C VAL A 23 -31.98 -8.58 17.50
N GLU A 24 -33.08 -8.60 16.76
CA GLU A 24 -33.61 -9.83 16.15
C GLU A 24 -32.62 -10.42 15.14
N LEU A 25 -32.50 -11.74 15.17
CA LEU A 25 -31.64 -12.49 14.26
C LEU A 25 -32.35 -12.73 12.93
N VAL A 26 -31.58 -12.72 11.85
CA VAL A 26 -32.06 -12.92 10.47
C VAL A 26 -31.48 -14.21 9.90
N ASP A 27 -32.25 -14.94 9.09
CA ASP A 27 -31.80 -16.21 8.52
C ASP A 27 -30.67 -16.04 7.47
N ASN A 28 -30.65 -14.90 6.78
CA ASN A 28 -29.63 -14.57 5.79
C ASN A 28 -29.19 -13.11 5.97
N LEU A 29 -27.87 -12.89 6.03
CA LEU A 29 -27.31 -11.55 5.94
C LEU A 29 -27.38 -11.08 4.49
N ASN A 30 -28.09 -9.98 4.22
CA ASN A 30 -27.93 -9.28 2.96
C ASN A 30 -26.58 -8.55 3.01
N ILE A 31 -25.52 -9.22 2.56
CA ILE A 31 -24.21 -8.60 2.41
C ILE A 31 -24.29 -7.79 1.12
N GLU A 32 -24.64 -6.51 1.24
CA GLU A 32 -24.37 -5.56 0.17
C GLU A 32 -22.85 -5.52 0.01
N GLU A 33 -22.34 -6.20 -1.01
CA GLU A 33 -20.92 -6.19 -1.35
C GLU A 33 -20.52 -4.74 -1.53
N GLY A 34 -19.65 -4.23 -0.64
CA GLY A 34 -19.30 -2.81 -0.51
C GLY A 34 -19.17 -2.15 -1.86
N GLN A 35 -20.20 -1.38 -2.21
CA GLN A 35 -20.28 -0.72 -3.50
C GLN A 35 -19.40 0.52 -3.41
N PHE A 36 -18.13 0.35 -3.73
CA PHE A 36 -17.23 1.48 -3.87
C PHE A 36 -17.70 2.29 -5.09
N ASP A 37 -18.11 3.55 -4.86
CA ASP A 37 -18.39 4.52 -5.93
C ASP A 37 -17.10 4.90 -6.65
N ILE A 38 -16.51 3.97 -7.40
CA ILE A 38 -15.40 4.23 -8.31
C ILE A 38 -16.05 4.57 -9.66
N TYR A 39 -16.04 5.84 -10.03
CA TYR A 39 -16.43 6.26 -11.36
C TYR A 39 -15.45 5.65 -12.39
N GLU A 40 -15.94 5.21 -13.55
CA GLU A 40 -15.10 4.55 -14.58
C GLU A 40 -13.87 5.37 -15.01
N ASP A 41 -13.90 6.69 -14.81
CA ASP A 41 -12.81 7.62 -15.15
C ASP A 41 -12.01 8.10 -13.91
N ASP A 42 -12.21 7.48 -12.74
CA ASP A 42 -11.53 7.91 -11.52
C ASP A 42 -10.04 7.52 -11.55
N LYS A 43 -9.18 8.52 -11.42
CA LYS A 43 -7.73 8.36 -11.55
C LYS A 43 -7.13 7.97 -10.21
N TRP A 44 -6.21 7.01 -10.23
CA TRP A 44 -5.42 6.65 -9.05
C TRP A 44 -4.38 7.74 -8.74
N CYS A 45 -4.52 8.37 -7.58
CA CYS A 45 -3.66 9.43 -7.09
C CYS A 45 -2.81 8.93 -5.92
N LEU A 46 -1.56 9.38 -5.87
CA LEU A 46 -0.62 9.02 -4.81
C LEU A 46 -1.02 9.76 -3.52
N LEU A 47 -1.32 9.01 -2.47
CA LEU A 47 -1.61 9.55 -1.14
C LEU A 47 -0.31 9.76 -0.36
N LEU A 48 0.50 8.70 -0.22
CA LEU A 48 1.77 8.77 0.51
C LEU A 48 2.78 7.71 0.05
N GLN A 49 4.02 7.92 0.45
CA GLN A 49 5.10 6.94 0.31
C GLN A 49 5.70 6.66 1.69
N THR A 50 5.86 5.39 2.03
CA THR A 50 6.53 4.99 3.28
C THR A 50 7.59 3.92 2.99
N GLN A 51 8.65 3.92 3.80
CA GLN A 51 9.65 2.84 3.83
C GLN A 51 9.36 1.82 4.93
N ASN A 52 8.43 2.14 5.83
CA ASN A 52 8.06 1.29 6.94
C ASN A 52 6.85 0.44 6.55
N GLU A 53 7.09 -0.87 6.42
CA GLU A 53 6.05 -1.83 6.06
C GLU A 53 4.86 -1.82 7.04
N ARG A 54 5.12 -1.67 8.34
CA ARG A 54 4.05 -1.63 9.35
C ARG A 54 3.19 -0.38 9.23
N GLU A 55 3.82 0.76 8.94
CA GLU A 55 3.10 2.01 8.71
C GLU A 55 2.19 1.87 7.47
N ALA A 56 2.69 1.23 6.41
CA ALA A 56 1.91 0.96 5.22
C ALA A 56 0.67 0.10 5.52
N ASP A 57 0.85 -0.97 6.32
CA ASP A 57 -0.24 -1.85 6.72
C ASP A 57 -1.30 -1.12 7.57
N ILE A 58 -0.86 -0.26 8.50
CA ILE A 58 -1.75 0.54 9.36
C ILE A 58 -2.58 1.52 8.52
N VAL A 59 -1.91 2.27 7.65
CA VAL A 59 -2.58 3.26 6.79
C VAL A 59 -3.57 2.58 5.85
N GLU A 60 -3.15 1.50 5.18
CA GLU A 60 -4.00 0.73 4.27
C GLU A 60 -5.23 0.19 5.01
N SER A 61 -5.06 -0.37 6.20
CA SER A 61 -6.16 -0.92 7.00
C SER A 61 -7.16 0.16 7.40
N PHE A 62 -6.68 1.34 7.78
CA PHE A 62 -7.56 2.44 8.18
C PHE A 62 -8.36 3.00 7.01
N ILE A 63 -7.73 3.23 5.86
CA ILE A 63 -8.44 3.77 4.70
C ILE A 63 -9.48 2.75 4.20
N LYS A 64 -9.14 1.44 4.18
CA LYS A 64 -10.10 0.38 3.84
C LYS A 64 -11.27 0.29 4.82
N SER A 65 -11.03 0.52 6.12
CA SER A 65 -12.12 0.51 7.12
C SER A 65 -13.12 1.66 6.95
N SER A 66 -12.73 2.72 6.25
CA SER A 66 -13.58 3.84 5.87
C SER A 66 -14.23 3.65 4.50
N GLU A 67 -14.22 2.43 3.95
CA GLU A 67 -14.82 2.11 2.65
C GLU A 67 -14.23 2.94 1.49
N ILE A 68 -12.94 3.27 1.58
CA ILE A 68 -12.19 3.91 0.50
C ILE A 68 -11.30 2.85 -0.20
N PRO A 69 -11.31 2.77 -1.56
CA PRO A 69 -10.45 1.85 -2.28
C PRO A 69 -8.98 2.23 -2.11
N VAL A 70 -8.13 1.25 -1.84
CA VAL A 70 -6.69 1.46 -1.68
C VAL A 70 -5.92 0.55 -2.61
N LEU A 71 -4.97 1.14 -3.34
CA LEU A 71 -3.98 0.41 -4.12
C LEU A 71 -2.60 0.62 -3.52
N ARG A 72 -2.00 -0.46 -3.02
CA ARG A 72 -0.60 -0.47 -2.57
C ARG A 72 0.32 -0.96 -3.68
N LYS A 73 1.36 -0.19 -3.96
CA LYS A 73 2.38 -0.51 -4.96
C LYS A 73 3.75 -0.62 -4.32
N GLU A 74 4.35 -1.80 -4.39
CA GLU A 74 5.70 -2.04 -3.88
C GLU A 74 6.76 -1.45 -4.82
N LYS A 75 7.81 -0.86 -4.25
CA LYS A 75 8.91 -0.29 -5.02
C LYS A 75 9.87 -1.39 -5.48
N GLY A 76 10.20 -1.41 -6.78
CA GLY A 76 11.21 -2.31 -7.34
C GLY A 76 10.92 -3.79 -7.07
N ALA A 77 11.84 -4.48 -6.39
CA ALA A 77 11.69 -5.88 -5.99
C ALA A 77 11.00 -6.07 -4.62
N GLY A 78 10.40 -5.02 -4.06
CA GLY A 78 9.87 -5.01 -2.69
C GLY A 78 8.85 -6.11 -2.41
N GLY A 79 7.91 -6.35 -3.33
CA GLY A 79 6.92 -7.42 -3.17
C GLY A 79 7.53 -8.82 -3.14
N TYR A 80 8.53 -9.08 -3.98
CA TYR A 80 9.27 -10.35 -3.95
C TYR A 80 10.05 -10.51 -2.65
N LEU A 81 10.76 -9.46 -2.22
CA LEU A 81 11.53 -9.47 -0.97
C LEU A 81 10.64 -9.65 0.26
N ARG A 82 9.44 -9.05 0.26
CA ARG A 82 8.44 -9.27 1.31
C ARG A 82 8.01 -10.73 1.41
N ILE A 83 7.70 -11.37 0.29
CA ILE A 83 7.27 -12.78 0.27
C ILE A 83 8.42 -13.71 0.67
N TYR A 84 9.64 -13.48 0.14
CA TYR A 84 10.76 -14.38 0.33
C TYR A 84 11.51 -14.18 1.66
N MET A 85 11.72 -12.94 2.07
CA MET A 85 12.50 -12.58 3.28
C MET A 85 11.63 -12.14 4.46
N GLY A 86 10.32 -11.99 4.26
CA GLY A 86 9.40 -11.49 5.29
C GLY A 86 9.53 -9.99 5.58
N MET A 87 10.24 -9.22 4.74
CA MET A 87 10.43 -7.79 4.92
C MET A 87 10.64 -7.04 3.60
N ASN A 88 10.16 -5.80 3.52
CA ASN A 88 10.49 -4.87 2.43
C ASN A 88 11.15 -3.56 2.93
N ALA A 89 12.43 -3.37 2.60
CA ALA A 89 13.18 -2.13 2.90
C ALA A 89 13.17 -1.09 1.76
N LEU A 90 12.61 -1.41 0.59
CA LEU A 90 12.52 -0.48 -0.55
C LEU A 90 11.33 0.48 -0.43
N GLY A 91 10.37 0.15 0.42
CA GLY A 91 9.16 0.92 0.66
C GLY A 91 8.03 0.66 -0.33
N SER A 92 6.90 1.31 -0.05
CA SER A 92 5.64 1.18 -0.76
C SER A 92 4.99 2.55 -1.01
N GLU A 93 4.18 2.61 -2.05
CA GLU A 93 3.40 3.77 -2.45
C GLU A 93 1.92 3.41 -2.27
N ILE A 94 1.17 4.25 -1.56
CA ILE A 94 -0.26 4.07 -1.30
C ILE A 94 -1.03 5.03 -2.22
N TYR A 95 -1.97 4.48 -2.96
CA TYR A 95 -2.82 5.20 -3.90
C TYR A 95 -4.29 5.06 -3.51
N VAL A 96 -5.04 6.14 -3.78
CA VAL A 96 -6.50 6.21 -3.62
C VAL A 96 -7.10 6.88 -4.86
N PRO A 97 -8.39 6.67 -5.16
CA PRO A 97 -9.07 7.39 -6.22
C PRO A 97 -9.03 8.91 -5.99
N GLU A 98 -8.98 9.69 -7.06
CA GLU A 98 -8.89 11.14 -7.02
C GLU A 98 -10.10 11.76 -6.30
N SER A 99 -11.29 11.19 -6.53
CA SER A 99 -12.54 11.60 -5.87
C SER A 99 -12.49 11.50 -4.34
N ARG A 100 -11.70 10.56 -3.80
CA ARG A 100 -11.63 10.23 -2.36
C ARG A 100 -10.31 10.66 -1.71
N LEU A 101 -9.46 11.41 -2.43
CA LEU A 101 -8.14 11.80 -1.93
C LEU A 101 -8.21 12.66 -0.67
N VAL A 102 -9.11 13.65 -0.67
CA VAL A 102 -9.29 14.57 0.47
C VAL A 102 -9.72 13.80 1.71
N GLU A 103 -10.74 12.95 1.57
CA GLU A 103 -11.25 12.08 2.64
C GLU A 103 -10.15 11.17 3.21
N ALA A 104 -9.39 10.50 2.33
CA ALA A 104 -8.27 9.64 2.75
C ALA A 104 -7.17 10.42 3.49
N SER A 105 -6.90 11.66 3.08
CA SER A 105 -5.91 12.52 3.73
C SER A 105 -6.33 12.96 5.14
N GLU A 106 -7.63 13.22 5.34
CA GLU A 106 -8.18 13.58 6.65
C GLU A 106 -8.11 12.41 7.62
N ILE A 107 -8.42 11.19 7.17
CA ILE A 107 -8.37 9.97 8.00
C ILE A 107 -6.96 9.73 8.58
N ILE A 108 -5.91 10.04 7.81
CA ILE A 108 -4.52 9.91 8.27
C ILE A 108 -4.20 10.99 9.32
N ASN A 109 -4.58 12.24 9.04
CA ASN A 109 -4.27 13.37 9.92
C ASN A 109 -5.00 13.28 11.27
N LEU A 110 -6.25 12.82 11.29
CA LEU A 110 -7.07 12.65 12.51
C LEU A 110 -6.47 11.67 13.53
N LYS A 111 -5.53 10.81 13.14
CA LYS A 111 -4.92 9.82 14.03
C LYS A 111 -3.52 10.20 14.51
N THR A 112 -3.04 11.37 14.10
CA THR A 112 -1.75 11.91 14.52
C THR A 112 -1.99 13.00 15.57
N ASP A 113 -2.34 12.60 16.79
CA ASP A 113 -2.44 13.53 17.94
C ASP A 113 -1.03 13.91 18.45
N GLU A 114 -0.32 14.73 17.69
CA GLU A 114 0.72 15.66 18.17
C GLU A 114 0.67 16.95 17.30
N PRO A 115 0.92 18.14 17.89
CA PRO A 115 0.56 19.41 17.27
C PRO A 115 1.54 19.90 16.19
N GLU A 116 0.93 20.37 15.10
CA GLU A 116 1.38 21.36 14.10
C GLU A 116 2.74 21.19 13.41
N GLN A 117 2.69 20.88 12.11
CA GLN A 117 3.15 21.85 11.12
C GLN A 117 2.03 22.15 10.12
N LYS A 118 1.54 23.40 10.17
CA LYS A 118 0.60 24.00 9.23
C LYS A 118 1.07 23.80 7.80
N ALA A 119 0.34 23.01 7.02
CA ALA A 119 0.42 23.07 5.57
C ALA A 119 -0.45 24.24 5.08
N GLU A 120 0.13 25.44 5.01
CA GLU A 120 -0.40 26.47 4.13
C GLU A 120 -0.49 25.91 2.70
N PRO A 121 -1.53 26.30 1.92
CA PRO A 121 -1.77 25.74 0.61
C PRO A 121 -0.66 26.19 -0.33
N LYS A 122 0.37 25.35 -0.49
CA LYS A 122 1.29 25.49 -1.62
C LYS A 122 0.44 25.22 -2.85
N LYS A 123 0.20 26.28 -3.64
CA LYS A 123 -0.14 26.17 -5.06
C LYS A 123 0.95 25.31 -5.70
N SER A 124 0.77 23.99 -5.72
CA SER A 124 1.71 23.11 -6.37
C SER A 124 1.35 23.13 -7.85
N GLU A 125 2.05 24.00 -8.55
CA GLU A 125 2.38 23.83 -9.95
C GLU A 125 2.56 22.34 -10.25
N VAL A 126 1.84 21.87 -11.27
CA VAL A 126 1.89 20.50 -11.79
C VAL A 126 3.35 20.20 -12.14
N HIS A 127 4.06 19.53 -11.24
CA HIS A 127 5.44 19.13 -11.52
C HIS A 127 5.41 18.03 -12.58
N PRO A 128 6.04 18.23 -13.75
CA PRO A 128 6.01 17.25 -14.81
C PRO A 128 6.65 15.94 -14.33
N TYR A 129 5.97 14.84 -14.67
CA TYR A 129 6.37 13.46 -14.47
C TYR A 129 7.77 13.22 -15.07
N VAL A 130 8.80 13.10 -14.21
CA VAL A 130 10.17 12.86 -14.66
C VAL A 130 10.34 11.39 -15.03
N GLN A 131 10.23 11.08 -16.32
CA GLN A 131 10.83 9.89 -16.89
C GLN A 131 12.37 9.99 -16.78
N LYS A 132 12.97 9.25 -15.84
CA LYS A 132 14.42 9.01 -15.84
C LYS A 132 14.71 7.51 -15.78
N ARG A 133 14.68 6.87 -16.96
CA ARG A 133 15.38 5.61 -17.20
C ARG A 133 16.39 5.80 -18.32
N LYS A 134 17.68 5.67 -17.93
CA LYS A 134 18.86 5.19 -18.69
C LYS A 134 20.13 5.96 -18.29
N LYS A 135 20.68 5.70 -17.09
CA LYS A 135 22.09 6.00 -16.73
C LYS A 135 22.69 4.99 -15.74
N ARG A 136 22.36 3.70 -15.88
CA ARG A 136 23.02 2.62 -15.11
C ARG A 136 23.81 1.61 -15.96
N VAL A 137 23.64 1.63 -17.28
CA VAL A 137 24.31 0.68 -18.21
C VAL A 137 25.79 1.04 -18.43
N TRP A 138 26.18 2.31 -18.32
CA TRP A 138 27.56 2.74 -18.60
C TRP A 138 28.59 2.26 -17.56
N ILE A 139 28.15 1.99 -16.32
CA ILE A 139 29.03 1.47 -15.26
C ILE A 139 29.53 0.06 -15.59
N LEU A 140 28.70 -0.77 -16.26
CA LEU A 140 29.09 -2.12 -16.68
C LEU A 140 30.22 -2.11 -17.73
N PHE A 141 30.24 -1.11 -18.62
CA PHE A 141 31.31 -0.96 -19.61
C PHE A 141 32.67 -0.57 -19.02
N VAL A 142 32.71 -0.02 -17.80
CA VAL A 142 33.97 0.35 -17.11
C VAL A 142 34.46 -0.79 -16.20
N ILE A 143 33.56 -1.47 -15.49
CA ILE A 143 33.94 -2.48 -14.49
C ILE A 143 34.33 -3.82 -15.15
N ILE A 144 33.62 -4.25 -16.20
CA ILE A 144 33.89 -5.52 -16.88
C ILE A 144 35.32 -5.62 -17.44
N PRO A 145 35.89 -4.64 -18.17
CA PRO A 145 37.26 -4.74 -18.67
C PRO A 145 38.32 -4.73 -17.56
N ILE A 146 38.07 -4.04 -16.43
CA ILE A 146 38.99 -4.03 -15.28
C ILE A 146 39.03 -5.41 -14.63
N ILE A 147 37.88 -6.06 -14.46
CA ILE A 147 37.80 -7.42 -13.90
C ILE A 147 38.46 -8.43 -14.84
N ILE A 148 38.21 -8.35 -16.14
CA ILE A 148 38.84 -9.25 -17.13
C ILE A 148 40.37 -9.10 -17.11
N SER A 149 40.88 -7.87 -17.04
CA SER A 149 42.32 -7.59 -16.95
C SER A 149 42.94 -8.16 -15.67
N LEU A 150 42.28 -7.99 -14.51
CA LEU A 150 42.73 -8.56 -13.24
C LEU A 150 42.75 -10.09 -13.24
N VAL A 151 41.75 -10.72 -13.83
CA VAL A 151 41.68 -12.18 -13.95
C VAL A 151 42.77 -12.69 -14.89
N ALA A 152 43.00 -12.03 -16.02
CA ALA A 152 44.08 -12.40 -16.94
C ALA A 152 45.45 -12.26 -16.25
N TRP A 153 45.68 -11.18 -15.51
CA TRP A 153 46.91 -10.95 -14.74
C TRP A 153 47.13 -12.04 -13.66
N LEU A 154 46.07 -12.44 -12.96
CA LEU A 154 46.11 -13.53 -11.98
C LEU A 154 46.42 -14.89 -12.60
N LEU A 155 45.90 -15.16 -13.81
CA LEU A 155 46.18 -16.40 -14.53
C LEU A 155 47.63 -16.45 -15.04
N GLU A 156 48.18 -15.33 -15.51
CA GLU A 156 49.60 -15.24 -15.89
C GLU A 156 50.54 -15.40 -14.69
N TYR A 157 50.21 -14.78 -13.55
CA TYR A 157 51.00 -14.88 -12.31
C TYR A 157 51.02 -16.28 -11.69
N THR A 158 50.01 -17.11 -11.97
CA THR A 158 49.92 -18.47 -11.42
C THR A 158 50.51 -19.54 -12.33
N MET A 159 50.81 -19.21 -13.59
CA MET A 159 51.36 -20.12 -14.60
C MET A 159 52.82 -19.84 -14.97
N GLY A 160 53.43 -18.75 -14.46
CA GLY A 160 54.86 -18.42 -14.60
C GLY A 160 55.58 -18.49 -13.28
#